data_AF-A0A1G9U4F8-F1
#
_entry.id   AF-A0A1G9U4F8-F1
#
_cell.length_a   1.000
_cell.length_b   1.000
_cell.length_c   1.000
_cell.angle_alpha   90.00
_cell.angle_beta   90.00
_cell.angle_gamma   90.00
#
_symmetry.space_group_name_H-M   'P 1'
#
loop_
_entity.id
_entity.type
_entity.pdbx_description
1 polymer ?
#
loop_
_entity_poly.entity_id
_entity_poly.type
_entity_poly.pdbx_seq_one_letter_code
_entity_poly.pdbx_strand_id
1 'polypeptide(L)'
;MRSGLRYPGARGFEGLVATADPDAYGLHIDSKDIVWASEWSNNAMLRFDPASEKFDVIPLPRANAAVRQILARPGEVWLPGSGTGFVTVIRTG
;
A
#
# COMPACT_ATOMS: atom_id res chain seq x y z
N MET A 1 1.30 -21.74 6.19
CA MET A 1 0.25 -20.72 6.47
C MET A 1 0.25 -20.51 7.98
N ARG A 2 0.78 -19.39 8.48
CA ARG A 2 0.79 -19.10 9.93
C ARG A 2 -0.34 -18.12 10.22
N SER A 3 -1.23 -18.54 11.12
CA SER A 3 -2.36 -17.80 11.65
C SER A 3 -1.91 -16.49 12.30
N GLY A 4 -2.58 -15.38 11.97
CA GLY A 4 -2.36 -14.09 12.61
C GLY A 4 -2.58 -14.15 14.12
N LEU A 5 -1.69 -13.49 14.87
CA LEU A 5 -1.75 -13.39 16.32
C LEU A 5 -2.88 -12.40 16.72
N ARG A 6 -3.83 -12.83 17.55
CA ARG A 6 -4.89 -11.96 18.11
C ARG A 6 -4.42 -11.43 19.47
N TYR A 7 -4.45 -10.11 19.66
CA TYR A 7 -4.27 -9.48 20.97
C TYR A 7 -5.64 -9.01 21.50
N PRO A 8 -6.02 -9.33 22.75
CA PRO A 8 -7.35 -9.00 23.27
C PRO A 8 -7.34 -7.59 23.90
N GLY A 9 -8.25 -6.69 23.47
CA GLY A 9 -8.53 -5.46 24.22
C GLY A 9 -9.12 -4.26 23.47
N ALA A 10 -8.99 -4.17 22.15
CA ALA A 10 -9.56 -3.06 21.38
C ALA A 10 -10.75 -3.54 20.53
N ARG A 11 -11.93 -2.96 20.72
CA ARG A 11 -13.01 -3.08 19.74
C ARG A 11 -12.62 -2.27 18.52
N GLY A 12 -12.24 -2.99 17.46
CA GLY A 12 -12.29 -2.51 16.09
C GLY A 12 -11.00 -1.89 15.55
N PHE A 13 -9.89 -2.65 15.52
CA PHE A 13 -8.92 -2.61 14.42
C PHE A 13 -8.23 -3.98 14.37
N GLU A 14 -8.38 -4.70 13.24
CA GLU A 14 -7.54 -5.84 12.90
C GLU A 14 -6.41 -5.34 12.00
N GLY A 15 -5.16 -5.66 12.33
CA GLY A 15 -4.03 -5.44 11.41
C GLY A 15 -4.11 -6.48 10.29
N LEU A 16 -4.71 -6.11 9.17
CA LEU A 16 -4.68 -6.98 7.98
C LEU A 16 -3.29 -6.91 7.34
N VAL A 17 -2.72 -8.08 7.05
CA VAL A 17 -1.36 -8.21 6.55
C VAL A 17 -1.41 -8.67 5.10
N ALA A 18 -0.85 -7.86 4.19
CA ALA A 18 -0.84 -8.15 2.76
C ALA A 18 0.33 -9.06 2.33
N THR A 19 1.46 -9.02 3.05
CA THR A 19 2.71 -9.71 2.70
C THR A 19 3.35 -10.38 3.92
N ALA A 20 4.25 -11.35 3.72
CA ALA A 20 4.81 -12.13 4.82
C ALA A 20 5.76 -11.36 5.76
N ASP A 21 6.30 -10.23 5.29
CA ASP A 21 7.22 -9.35 6.02
C ASP A 21 6.84 -7.89 5.71
N PRO A 22 5.80 -7.35 6.37
CA PRO A 22 5.24 -6.06 5.99
C PRO A 22 6.07 -4.89 6.52
N ASP A 23 6.58 -4.06 5.63
CA ASP A 23 7.21 -2.77 5.96
C ASP A 23 6.46 -1.63 5.25
N ALA A 24 5.26 -1.34 5.76
CA ALA A 24 4.42 -0.27 5.24
C ALA A 24 4.92 1.10 5.72
N TYR A 25 4.98 2.08 4.82
CA TYR A 25 5.52 3.42 5.13
C TYR A 25 4.53 4.56 4.88
N GLY A 26 4.34 4.96 3.62
CA GLY A 26 3.41 6.03 3.26
C GLY A 26 2.02 5.47 3.00
N LEU A 27 0.98 6.25 3.30
CA LEU A 27 -0.41 5.91 2.95
C LEU A 27 -1.15 7.10 2.31
N HIS A 28 -2.16 6.80 1.50
CA HIS A 28 -3.11 7.76 0.95
C HIS A 28 -4.47 7.09 0.71
N ILE A 29 -5.56 7.86 0.79
CA ILE A 29 -6.90 7.41 0.43
C ILE A 29 -7.32 8.18 -0.80
N ASP A 30 -7.64 7.48 -1.89
CA ASP A 30 -8.08 8.13 -3.13
C ASP A 30 -9.57 8.53 -3.10
N SER A 31 -10.05 9.16 -4.17
CA SER A 31 -11.44 9.64 -4.26
C SER A 31 -12.50 8.53 -4.37
N LYS A 32 -12.09 7.25 -4.38
CA LYS A 32 -12.96 6.07 -4.39
C LYS A 32 -12.87 5.29 -3.07
N ASP A 33 -12.35 5.92 -2.02
CA ASP A 33 -12.11 5.32 -0.69
C ASP A 33 -11.15 4.11 -0.71
N ILE A 34 -10.32 3.99 -1.76
CA ILE A 34 -9.29 2.95 -1.82
C ILE A 34 -8.05 3.44 -1.07
N VAL A 35 -7.55 2.59 -0.17
CA VAL A 35 -6.34 2.85 0.60
C VAL A 35 -5.13 2.39 -0.21
N TRP A 36 -4.19 3.28 -0.42
CA TRP A 36 -2.90 3.02 -1.06
C TRP A 36 -1.81 3.10 -0.01
N ALA A 37 -0.95 2.09 0.08
CA ALA A 37 0.21 2.12 0.97
C ALA A 37 1.47 1.66 0.24
N SER A 38 2.60 2.30 0.51
CA SER A 38 3.89 1.82 0.03
C SER A 38 4.41 0.73 0.96
N GLU A 39 4.91 -0.36 0.41
CA GLU A 39 5.49 -1.48 1.16
C GLU A 39 6.93 -1.72 0.68
N TRP A 40 7.88 -1.59 1.58
CA TRP A 40 9.29 -1.50 1.23
C TRP A 40 9.96 -2.87 1.09
N SER A 41 9.67 -3.83 1.98
CA SER A 41 10.33 -5.13 1.97
C SER A 41 10.11 -5.90 0.66
N ASN A 42 8.95 -5.72 0.02
CA ASN A 42 8.60 -6.36 -1.24
C ASN A 42 8.63 -5.38 -2.43
N ASN A 43 9.10 -4.14 -2.24
CA ASN A 43 9.18 -3.09 -3.26
C ASN A 43 7.87 -2.95 -4.05
N ALA A 44 6.77 -2.74 -3.32
CA ALA A 44 5.42 -2.78 -3.86
C ALA A 44 4.55 -1.62 -3.37
N MET A 45 3.45 -1.40 -4.07
CA MET A 45 2.29 -0.68 -3.55
C MET A 45 1.22 -1.67 -3.15
N LEU A 46 0.60 -1.45 -2.00
CA LEU A 46 -0.60 -2.12 -1.55
C LEU A 46 -1.79 -1.26 -1.95
N ARG A 47 -2.78 -1.88 -2.59
CA ARG A 47 -4.10 -1.31 -2.85
C ARG A 47 -5.11 -2.07 -2.02
N PHE A 48 -5.66 -1.45 -1.00
CA PHE A 48 -6.62 -2.05 -0.09
C PHE A 48 -8.00 -1.46 -0.32
N ASP A 49 -8.98 -2.34 -0.51
CA ASP A 49 -10.39 -2.00 -0.58
C ASP A 49 -11.04 -2.29 0.78
N PRO A 50 -11.40 -1.26 1.58
CA PRO A 50 -12.03 -1.45 2.89
C PRO A 50 -13.40 -2.12 2.83
N ALA A 51 -14.12 -2.01 1.70
CA ALA A 51 -15.46 -2.60 1.58
C ALA A 51 -15.40 -4.13 1.45
N SER A 52 -14.34 -4.65 0.82
CA SER A 52 -14.13 -6.10 0.65
C SER A 52 -13.04 -6.69 1.54
N GLU A 53 -12.32 -5.85 2.27
CA GLU A 53 -11.16 -6.19 3.11
C GLU A 53 -10.05 -6.95 2.34
N LYS A 54 -9.86 -6.60 1.06
CA LYS A 54 -8.88 -7.25 0.18
C LYS A 54 -7.73 -6.33 -0.20
N PHE A 55 -6.56 -6.94 -0.35
CA PHE A 55 -5.36 -6.30 -0.87
C PHE A 55 -5.06 -6.79 -2.29
N ASP A 56 -4.72 -5.85 -3.17
CA ASP A 56 -3.89 -6.11 -4.34
C ASP A 56 -2.45 -5.66 -4.04
N VAL A 57 -1.48 -6.51 -4.36
CA VAL A 57 -0.05 -6.17 -4.26
C VAL A 57 0.45 -5.84 -5.66
N ILE A 58 0.91 -4.61 -5.85
CA ILE A 58 1.34 -4.06 -7.13
C ILE A 58 2.85 -3.85 -7.09
N PRO A 59 3.66 -4.70 -7.75
CA PRO A 59 5.11 -4.54 -7.78
C PRO A 59 5.52 -3.22 -8.44
N LEU A 60 6.51 -2.55 -7.88
CA LEU A 60 7.09 -1.37 -8.49
C LEU A 60 8.09 -1.77 -9.58
N PRO A 61 8.13 -1.06 -10.73
CA PRO A 61 8.92 -1.46 -11.90
C PRO A 61 10.44 -1.32 -11.71
N ARG A 62 10.88 -0.68 -10.62
CA ARG A 62 12.29 -0.46 -10.28
C ARG A 62 12.52 -0.92 -8.85
N ALA A 63 13.57 -1.70 -8.64
CA ALA A 63 13.98 -2.13 -7.31
C ALA A 63 14.34 -0.91 -6.43
N ASN A 64 14.11 -1.05 -5.12
CA ASN A 64 14.42 -0.04 -4.11
C ASN A 64 13.78 1.33 -4.40
N ALA A 65 12.52 1.36 -4.85
CA ALA A 65 11.83 2.61 -5.19
C ALA A 65 11.74 3.56 -3.98
N ALA A 66 11.61 3.01 -2.75
CA ALA A 66 11.50 3.78 -1.51
C ALA A 66 10.48 4.92 -1.63
N VAL A 67 9.24 4.56 -2.00
CA VAL A 67 8.13 5.51 -2.06
C VAL A 67 7.78 5.93 -0.63
N ARG A 68 7.74 7.25 -0.40
CA ARG A 68 7.53 7.86 0.92
C ARG A 68 6.27 8.68 1.00
N GLN A 69 5.97 9.37 -0.10
CA GLN A 69 4.80 10.19 -0.27
C GLN A 69 3.93 9.58 -1.36
N ILE A 70 2.62 9.63 -1.17
CA ILE A 70 1.64 9.15 -2.12
C ILE A 70 0.62 10.28 -2.29
N LEU A 71 0.33 10.63 -3.54
CA LEU A 71 -0.68 11.63 -3.88
C LEU A 71 -1.59 11.04 -4.93
N ALA A 72 -2.90 11.29 -4.83
CA ALA A 72 -3.85 10.89 -5.85
C ALA A 72 -4.64 12.07 -6.39
N ARG A 73 -5.16 11.89 -7.60
CA ARG A 73 -6.25 12.67 -8.20
C ARG A 73 -7.16 11.69 -8.95
N PRO A 74 -8.36 12.08 -9.42
CA PRO A 74 -9.25 11.16 -10.11
C PRO A 74 -8.54 10.38 -11.23
N GLY A 75 -8.59 9.05 -11.15
CA GLY A 75 -8.00 8.13 -12.12
C GLY A 75 -6.49 7.87 -11.99
N GLU A 76 -5.80 8.47 -11.01
CA GLU A 76 -4.33 8.42 -10.94
C GLU A 76 -3.78 8.43 -9.52
N VAL A 77 -2.74 7.62 -9.28
CA VAL A 77 -1.91 7.66 -8.07
C VAL A 77 -0.46 7.90 -8.45
N TRP A 78 0.16 8.91 -7.83
CA TRP A 78 1.49 9.41 -8.13
C TRP A 78 2.46 9.03 -7.01
N LEU A 79 3.59 8.44 -7.41
CA LEU A 79 4.54 7.76 -6.53
C LEU A 79 5.97 8.26 -6.80
N PRO A 80 6.43 9.27 -6.06
CA PRO A 80 7.84 9.68 -6.10
C PRO A 80 8.72 8.59 -5.48
N GLY A 81 9.53 7.94 -6.30
CA GLY A 81 10.47 6.90 -5.86
C GLY A 81 11.80 7.52 -5.45
N SER A 82 11.93 7.91 -4.17
CA SER A 82 13.11 8.59 -3.63
C SER A 82 14.42 7.79 -3.79
N GLY A 83 14.33 6.46 -3.80
CA GLY A 83 15.49 5.58 -4.00
C GLY A 83 15.93 5.47 -5.46
N THR A 84 15.10 5.92 -6.41
CA THR A 84 15.37 5.77 -7.85
C THR A 84 15.43 7.09 -8.60
N GLY A 85 14.89 8.19 -8.05
CA GLY A 85 14.81 9.49 -8.74
C GLY A 85 13.73 9.55 -9.82
N PHE A 86 12.80 8.59 -9.87
CA PHE A 86 11.69 8.56 -10.84
C PHE A 86 10.34 8.79 -10.16
N VAL A 87 9.39 9.30 -10.93
CA VAL A 87 7.98 9.34 -10.57
C VAL A 87 7.25 8.23 -11.32
N THR A 88 6.57 7.36 -10.59
CA THR A 88 5.69 6.33 -11.16
C THR A 88 4.24 6.79 -11.03
N VAL A 89 3.41 6.50 -12.04
CA VAL A 89 1.98 6.79 -12.01
C VAL A 89 1.20 5.50 -12.22
N ILE A 90 0.30 5.17 -11.30
CA ILE A 90 -0.68 4.09 -11.44
C ILE A 90 -1.98 4.71 -11.96
N ARG A 91 -2.53 4.17 -13.05
CA ARG A 91 -3.84 4.56 -13.59
C ARG A 91 -4.92 3.69 -12.96
N THR A 92 -5.96 4.28 -12.39
CA THR A 92 -6.95 3.56 -11.56
C THR A 92 -8.31 3.31 -12.23
N GLY A 93 -8.47 3.72 -13.50
CA GLY A 93 -9.62 3.39 -14.36
C GLY A 93 -10.94 4.04 -13.97
#